data_AF-A0A8S9WI90-F1
#
_entry.id   AF-A0A8S9WI90-F1
#
_cell.length_a   1.000
_cell.length_b   1.000
_cell.length_c   1.000
_cell.angle_alpha   90.00
_cell.angle_beta   90.00
_cell.angle_gamma   90.00
#
_symmetry.space_group_name_H-M   'P 1'
#
loop_
_entity.id
_entity.type
_entity.pdbx_description
1 polymer ?
#
loop_
_entity_poly.entity_id
_entity_poly.type
_entity_poly.pdbx_seq_one_letter_code
_entity_poly.pdbx_strand_id
1 'polypeptide(L)'
;RDAPSSGGHAATFGLEHREIDLIGRHKLLLEHHGNVKAHFIYKLRFVLKRVKIPAIVLCQSPVSFEDFEAVGVSTRNKEGATPGKVVGIVSEIVRSESVSQEKLNEIVSKVKSCLREIEQGKFT
;
A
#
# COMPACT_ATOMS: atom_id res chain seq x y z
N ARG A 1 12.06 1.08 14.89
CA ARG A 1 10.82 0.30 15.10
C ARG A 1 9.70 1.03 14.38
N ASP A 2 9.03 0.41 13.40
CA ASP A 2 7.96 1.08 12.64
C ASP A 2 6.55 0.84 13.21
N ALA A 3 6.31 -0.27 13.92
CA ALA A 3 5.00 -0.54 14.56
C ALA A 3 4.92 0.02 15.99
N PRO A 4 3.75 0.52 16.43
CA PRO A 4 3.54 1.03 17.80
C PRO A 4 3.73 -0.08 18.86
N SER A 5 4.23 0.33 20.03
CA SER A 5 4.69 -0.54 21.12
C SER A 5 3.60 -1.35 21.82
N SER A 6 2.33 -1.00 21.62
CA SER A 6 1.19 -1.56 22.35
C SER A 6 0.22 -2.23 21.38
N GLY A 7 0.19 -3.57 21.39
CA GLY A 7 -0.88 -4.34 20.74
C GLY A 7 -0.47 -5.70 20.20
N GLY A 8 -0.53 -6.72 21.07
CA GLY A 8 -0.60 -8.13 20.68
C GLY A 8 0.73 -8.80 20.30
N HIS A 9 0.87 -10.08 20.66
CA HIS A 9 1.93 -10.98 20.19
C HIS A 9 1.76 -11.26 18.68
N ALA A 10 1.99 -10.25 17.83
CA ALA A 10 1.98 -10.41 16.39
C ALA A 10 3.36 -10.90 15.92
N ALA A 11 3.36 -11.91 15.06
CA ALA A 11 4.55 -12.36 14.34
C ALA A 11 5.33 -11.15 13.79
N THR A 12 6.66 -11.19 13.92
CA THR A 12 7.53 -10.11 13.46
C THR A 12 7.29 -9.86 11.98
N PHE A 13 6.76 -8.68 11.64
CA PHE A 13 6.60 -8.27 10.24
C PHE A 13 7.95 -7.77 9.72
N GLY A 14 8.39 -8.32 8.60
CA GLY A 14 9.62 -7.94 7.91
C GLY A 14 9.56 -8.39 6.46
N LEU A 15 10.54 -7.92 5.69
CA LEU A 15 10.83 -8.40 4.34
C LEU A 15 12.30 -8.76 4.29
N GLU A 16 12.60 -9.92 3.73
CA GLU A 16 13.96 -10.32 3.38
C GLU A 16 14.46 -9.53 2.17
N HIS A 17 15.78 -9.38 2.04
CA HIS A 17 16.38 -8.68 0.90
C HIS A 17 15.93 -9.28 -0.44
N ARG A 18 15.86 -10.61 -0.52
CA ARG A 18 15.38 -11.31 -1.71
C ARG A 18 13.93 -10.94 -2.06
N GLU A 19 13.07 -10.74 -1.06
CA GLU A 19 11.68 -10.35 -1.28
C GLU A 19 11.59 -8.91 -1.79
N ILE A 20 12.39 -7.99 -1.23
CA ILE A 20 12.49 -6.60 -1.68
C ILE A 20 12.91 -6.56 -3.16
N ASP A 21 13.93 -7.33 -3.53
CA ASP A 21 14.42 -7.41 -4.92
C ASP A 21 13.38 -8.01 -5.87
N LEU A 22 12.61 -9.01 -5.42
CA LEU A 22 11.55 -9.60 -6.23
C LEU A 22 10.42 -8.60 -6.46
N ILE A 23 9.96 -7.92 -5.42
CA ILE A 23 8.88 -6.92 -5.52
C ILE A 23 9.34 -5.77 -6.43
N GLY A 24 10.58 -5.30 -6.27
CA GLY A 24 11.15 -4.17 -7.02
C GLY A 24 11.27 -4.39 -8.54
N ARG A 25 11.12 -5.63 -9.04
CA ARG A 25 11.10 -5.93 -10.48
C ARG A 25 9.76 -5.60 -11.15
N HIS A 26 8.72 -5.35 -10.36
CA HIS A 26 7.39 -5.05 -10.87
C HIS A 26 7.14 -3.55 -11.00
N LYS A 27 6.19 -3.18 -11.87
CA LYS A 27 5.83 -1.77 -12.09
C LYS A 27 4.93 -1.19 -11.01
N LEU A 28 4.12 -2.04 -10.37
CA LEU A 28 3.05 -1.64 -9.46
C LEU A 28 2.86 -2.71 -8.39
N LEU A 29 2.81 -2.30 -7.13
CA LEU A 29 2.50 -3.13 -5.98
C LEU A 29 1.01 -3.07 -5.66
N LEU A 30 0.40 -4.21 -5.31
CA LEU A 30 -0.96 -4.28 -4.78
C LEU A 30 -0.89 -4.94 -3.40
N GLU A 31 -1.08 -4.16 -2.33
CA GLU A 31 -1.01 -4.68 -0.96
C GLU A 31 -2.40 -4.78 -0.32
N HIS A 32 -2.73 -5.95 0.21
CA HIS A 32 -3.97 -6.21 0.91
C HIS A 32 -3.80 -6.22 2.43
N HIS A 33 -4.60 -5.43 3.13
CA HIS A 33 -4.53 -5.21 4.58
C HIS A 33 -5.86 -5.48 5.30
N GLY A 34 -5.79 -5.65 6.62
CA GLY A 34 -6.96 -5.88 7.49
C GLY A 34 -7.61 -4.60 8.00
N ASN A 35 -8.37 -4.71 9.10
CA ASN A 35 -9.19 -3.62 9.62
C ASN A 35 -8.47 -2.62 10.55
N VAL A 36 -7.27 -2.94 11.05
CA VAL A 36 -6.58 -2.09 12.04
C VAL A 36 -5.71 -1.06 11.31
N LYS A 37 -6.24 0.16 11.10
CA LYS A 37 -5.57 1.26 10.38
C LYS A 37 -4.11 1.46 10.78
N ALA A 38 -3.88 1.72 12.06
CA ALA A 38 -2.54 2.00 12.57
C ALA A 38 -1.56 0.86 12.23
N HIS A 39 -2.01 -0.39 12.32
CA HIS A 39 -1.16 -1.54 12.07
C HIS A 39 -0.69 -1.61 10.61
N PHE A 40 -1.58 -1.37 9.63
CA PHE A 40 -1.16 -1.46 8.24
C PHE A 40 -0.51 -0.20 7.69
N ILE A 41 -0.89 0.99 8.16
CA ILE A 41 -0.27 2.25 7.73
C ILE A 41 1.25 2.22 8.02
N TYR A 42 1.63 1.77 9.21
CA TYR A 42 3.05 1.65 9.57
C TYR A 42 3.78 0.52 8.85
N LYS A 43 3.10 -0.59 8.54
CA LYS A 43 3.67 -1.68 7.73
C LYS A 43 3.91 -1.24 6.30
N LEU A 44 2.94 -0.55 5.69
CA LEU A 44 3.09 -0.02 4.35
C LEU A 44 4.24 0.98 4.29
N ARG A 45 4.39 1.85 5.30
CA ARG A 45 5.57 2.71 5.41
C ARG A 45 6.87 1.91 5.46
N PHE A 46 6.91 0.82 6.25
CA PHE A 46 8.08 -0.06 6.29
C PHE A 46 8.42 -0.65 4.92
N VAL A 47 7.42 -1.10 4.16
CA VAL A 47 7.61 -1.66 2.81
C VAL A 47 8.07 -0.58 1.83
N LEU A 48 7.37 0.55 1.76
CA LEU A 48 7.67 1.63 0.81
C LEU A 48 8.98 2.37 1.10
N LYS A 49 9.54 2.24 2.31
CA LYS A 49 10.93 2.64 2.62
C LYS A 49 11.98 1.83 1.85
N ARG A 50 11.64 0.61 1.45
CA ARG A 50 12.56 -0.40 0.88
C ARG A 50 12.26 -0.69 -0.57
N VAL A 51 10.99 -0.67 -0.94
CA VAL A 51 10.51 -0.93 -2.29
C VAL A 51 10.15 0.40 -2.97
N LYS A 52 10.98 0.83 -3.93
CA LYS A 52 10.80 2.07 -4.69
C LYS A 52 9.86 1.86 -5.90
N ILE A 53 8.63 1.42 -5.65
CA ILE A 53 7.60 1.30 -6.69
C ILE A 53 6.28 1.90 -6.20
N PRO A 54 5.40 2.37 -7.10
CA PRO A 54 4.07 2.80 -6.73
C PRO A 54 3.22 1.62 -6.21
N ALA A 55 2.32 1.89 -5.27
CA ALA A 55 1.49 0.89 -4.62
C ALA A 55 0.00 1.30 -4.58
N ILE A 56 -0.87 0.32 -4.76
CA ILE A 56 -2.31 0.41 -4.47
C ILE A 56 -2.57 -0.36 -3.17
N VAL A 57 -3.27 0.28 -2.24
CA VAL A 57 -3.69 -0.31 -0.96
C VAL A 57 -5.11 -0.84 -1.09
N LEU A 58 -5.28 -2.12 -0.81
CA LEU A 58 -6.57 -2.75 -0.57
C LEU A 58 -6.73 -2.95 0.93
N CYS A 59 -7.84 -2.53 1.53
CA CYS A 59 -8.02 -2.69 2.97
C CYS A 59 -9.48 -2.72 3.38
N GLN A 60 -9.75 -3.28 4.55
CA GLN A 60 -11.11 -3.28 5.11
C GLN A 60 -11.46 -1.91 5.69
N SER A 61 -10.52 -1.26 6.37
CA SER A 61 -10.77 0.01 7.05
C SER A 61 -10.74 1.19 6.10
N PRO A 62 -11.71 2.12 6.15
CA PRO A 62 -11.74 3.27 5.25
C PRO A 62 -10.57 4.21 5.53
N VAL A 63 -9.63 4.38 4.60
CA VAL A 63 -8.47 5.29 4.76
C VAL A 63 -8.35 6.27 3.60
N SER A 64 -7.68 7.40 3.86
CA SER A 64 -7.37 8.41 2.84
C SER A 64 -5.86 8.53 2.60
N PHE A 65 -5.44 9.36 1.65
CA PHE A 65 -4.01 9.61 1.42
C PHE A 65 -3.38 10.35 2.60
N GLU A 66 -4.13 11.26 3.23
CA GLU A 66 -3.70 12.06 4.38
C GLU A 66 -3.31 11.17 5.58
N ASP A 67 -4.00 10.03 5.78
CA ASP A 67 -3.66 9.04 6.80
C ASP A 67 -2.21 8.50 6.62
N PHE A 68 -1.77 8.31 5.38
CA PHE A 68 -0.42 7.84 5.05
C PHE A 68 0.60 8.99 5.10
N GLU A 69 0.23 10.16 4.60
CA GLU A 69 1.09 11.36 4.60
C GLU A 69 1.43 11.80 6.03
N ALA A 70 0.49 11.69 6.97
CA ALA A 70 0.68 12.02 8.37
C ALA A 70 1.82 11.21 9.03
N VAL A 71 2.11 10.01 8.53
CA VAL A 71 3.22 9.18 9.01
C VAL A 71 4.47 9.24 8.11
N GLY A 72 4.48 10.15 7.14
CA GLY A 72 5.60 10.40 6.23
C GLY A 72 5.68 9.45 5.04
N VAL A 73 4.59 8.78 4.65
CA VAL A 73 4.53 8.00 3.41
C VAL A 73 4.26 8.95 2.24
N SER A 74 5.02 8.79 1.16
CA SER A 74 4.78 9.49 -0.10
C SER A 74 3.50 8.95 -0.76
N THR A 75 2.69 9.84 -1.31
CA THR A 75 1.44 9.52 -2.02
C THR A 75 1.47 10.11 -3.42
N ARG A 76 0.42 9.88 -4.20
CA ARG A 76 0.22 10.58 -5.48
C ARG A 76 0.07 12.10 -5.32
N ASN A 77 -0.28 12.59 -4.13
CA ASN A 77 -0.57 14.00 -3.88
C ASN A 77 0.62 14.72 -3.25
N LYS A 78 1.47 14.01 -2.50
CA LYS A 78 2.51 14.61 -1.66
C LYS A 78 3.71 13.69 -1.50
N GLU A 79 4.90 14.24 -1.66
CA GLU A 79 6.14 13.54 -1.32
C GLU A 79 6.36 13.49 0.19
N GLY A 80 6.76 12.32 0.68
CA GLY A 80 7.12 12.04 2.06
C GLY A 80 8.55 11.51 2.17
N ALA A 81 8.79 10.72 3.21
CA ALA A 81 10.10 10.11 3.49
C ALA A 81 10.29 8.74 2.82
N THR A 82 9.29 8.23 2.09
CA THR A 82 9.37 6.92 1.42
C THR A 82 9.70 7.08 -0.07
N PRO A 83 10.66 6.32 -0.61
CA PRO A 83 10.93 6.30 -2.05
C PRO A 83 9.79 5.63 -2.85
N GLY A 84 9.11 4.63 -2.29
CA GLY A 84 7.84 4.11 -2.83
C GLY A 84 6.66 5.02 -2.47
N LYS A 85 5.57 4.93 -3.26
CA LYS A 85 4.43 5.86 -3.14
C LYS A 85 3.08 5.14 -3.13
N VAL A 86 2.13 5.61 -2.34
CA VAL A 86 0.73 5.16 -2.42
C VAL A 86 0.00 5.94 -3.51
N VAL A 87 -0.40 5.26 -4.59
CA VAL A 87 -1.01 5.88 -5.78
C VAL A 87 -2.49 5.54 -5.95
N GLY A 88 -2.99 4.57 -5.19
CA GLY A 88 -4.39 4.20 -5.16
C GLY A 88 -4.78 3.54 -3.85
N ILE A 89 -6.05 3.69 -3.49
CA ILE A 89 -6.67 3.06 -2.32
C ILE A 89 -8.01 2.48 -2.77
N VAL A 90 -8.32 1.27 -2.33
CA VAL A 90 -9.65 0.66 -2.38
C VAL A 90 -9.94 0.14 -0.98
N SER A 91 -10.97 0.71 -0.34
CA SER A 91 -11.39 0.32 1.01
C SER A 91 -12.51 -0.72 0.96
N GLU A 92 -12.95 -1.18 2.14
CA GLU A 92 -14.07 -2.14 2.29
C GLU A 92 -13.82 -3.53 1.69
N ILE A 93 -12.55 -3.91 1.51
CA ILE A 93 -12.17 -5.26 1.09
C ILE A 93 -11.89 -6.11 2.35
N VAL A 94 -12.76 -7.08 2.61
CA VAL A 94 -12.66 -7.98 3.76
C VAL A 94 -11.88 -9.24 3.38
N ARG A 95 -10.95 -9.66 4.24
CA ARG A 95 -10.17 -10.90 4.04
C ARG A 95 -11.07 -12.12 4.20
N SER A 96 -10.84 -13.12 3.36
CA SER A 96 -11.55 -14.41 3.40
C SER A 96 -13.05 -14.33 3.10
N GLU A 97 -13.52 -13.19 2.61
CA GLU A 97 -14.91 -12.96 2.21
C GLU A 97 -15.00 -12.74 0.70
N SER A 98 -16.18 -13.02 0.16
CA SER A 98 -16.48 -12.73 -1.25
C SER A 98 -16.48 -11.23 -1.49
N VAL A 99 -15.74 -10.79 -2.51
CA VAL A 99 -15.71 -9.38 -2.94
C VAL A 99 -16.83 -9.14 -3.96
N SER A 100 -17.56 -8.04 -3.82
CA SER A 100 -18.60 -7.67 -4.77
C SER A 100 -18.01 -7.39 -6.17
N GLN A 101 -18.80 -7.60 -7.22
CA GLN A 101 -18.38 -7.29 -8.59
C GLN A 101 -18.00 -5.82 -8.76
N GLU A 102 -18.70 -4.92 -8.07
CA GLU A 102 -18.40 -3.48 -8.06
C GLU A 102 -16.98 -3.21 -7.55
N LYS A 103 -16.58 -3.84 -6.45
CA LYS A 103 -15.23 -3.67 -5.89
C LYS A 103 -14.15 -4.34 -6.73
N LEU A 104 -14.44 -5.49 -7.35
CA LEU A 104 -13.53 -6.05 -8.34
C LEU A 104 -13.31 -5.10 -9.53
N ASN A 105 -14.38 -4.47 -10.02
CA ASN A 105 -14.29 -3.49 -11.09
C ASN A 105 -13.50 -2.25 -10.67
N GLU A 106 -13.69 -1.77 -9.43
CA GLU A 106 -12.91 -0.66 -8.87
C GLU A 106 -11.41 -0.99 -8.84
N ILE A 107 -11.04 -2.17 -8.32
CA ILE A 107 -9.64 -2.63 -8.27
C ILE A 107 -9.04 -2.68 -9.68
N VAL A 108 -9.73 -3.32 -10.63
CA VAL A 108 -9.26 -3.45 -12.02
C VAL A 108 -9.11 -2.07 -12.67
N SER A 109 -10.08 -1.18 -12.47
CA SER A 109 -10.03 0.19 -13.00
C SER A 109 -8.83 0.96 -12.44
N LYS A 110 -8.59 0.87 -11.12
CA LYS A 110 -7.47 1.52 -10.44
C LYS A 110 -6.13 1.01 -10.96
N VAL A 111 -5.96 -0.31 -11.06
CA VAL A 111 -4.73 -0.94 -11.59
C VAL A 111 -4.47 -0.48 -13.02
N LYS A 112 -5.47 -0.55 -13.90
CA LYS A 112 -5.32 -0.09 -15.29
C LYS A 112 -4.99 1.39 -15.38
N SER A 113 -5.60 2.23 -14.54
CA SER A 113 -5.31 3.67 -14.50
C SER A 113 -3.88 3.94 -14.04
N CYS A 114 -3.45 3.34 -12.94
CA CYS A 114 -2.10 3.52 -12.41
C CYS A 114 -1.04 3.01 -13.39
N LEU A 115 -1.24 1.87 -14.05
CA LEU A 115 -0.30 1.36 -15.05
C LEU A 115 -0.13 2.34 -16.23
N ARG A 116 -1.21 2.93 -16.74
CA ARG A 116 -1.13 3.98 -17.77
C ARG A 116 -0.39 5.22 -17.28
N GLU A 117 -0.66 5.67 -16.06
CA GLU A 117 0.04 6.82 -15.46
C GLU A 117 1.54 6.54 -15.36
N ILE A 118 1.94 5.33 -14.95
CA ILE A 118 3.35 4.89 -14.86
C ILE A 118 4.01 4.88 -16.25
N GLU A 119 3.34 4.36 -17.28
CA GLU A 119 3.84 4.36 -18.66
C GLU A 119 4.04 5.77 -19.22
N GLN A 120 3.27 6.75 -18.72
CA GLN A 120 3.43 8.18 -19.03
C GLN A 120 4.53 8.86 -18.21
N GLY A 121 5.29 8.12 -17.39
CA GLY A 121 6.35 8.66 -16.54
C GLY A 121 5.84 9.38 -15.29
N LYS A 122 4.59 9.16 -14.88
CA LYS A 122 4.13 9.64 -13.57
C LYS A 122 4.70 8.74 -12.48
N PHE A 123 5.04 9.35 -11.34
CA PHE A 123 5.54 8.70 -10.11
C PHE A 123 6.98 8.17 -10.13
N THR A 124 7.70 8.28 -11.24
CA THR A 124 9.16 8.06 -11.32
C THR A 124 9.98 9.19 -10.71
#